data_AF-A0A959WI32-F1
#
_entry.id   AF-A0A959WI32-F1
#
_cell.length_a   1.000
_cell.length_b   1.000
_cell.length_c   1.000
_cell.angle_alpha   90.00
_cell.angle_beta   90.00
_cell.angle_gamma   90.00
#
_symmetry.space_group_name_H-M   'P 1'
#
loop_
_entity.id
_entity.type
_entity.pdbx_description
1 polymer ?
#
loop_
_entity_poly.entity_id
_entity_poly.type
_entity_poly.pdbx_seq_one_letter_code
_entity_poly.pdbx_strand_id
1 'polypeptide(L)'
;ADETMVRCDIRKHSWKVKPDPECQLDYGNGLALADGKAEIVCAGDTTLNSGPEVGHGMINMVGPFECSSSHKGDSMRCENMNTGNGFELSRSEFSTF
;
A
#
# COMPACT_ATOMS: atom_id res chain seq x y z
N ALA A 1 -13.68 8.79 -0.35
CA ALA A 1 -12.30 8.30 -0.19
C ALA A 1 -11.54 9.37 0.57
N ASP A 2 -10.56 8.99 1.39
CA ASP A 2 -9.58 9.96 1.88
C ASP A 2 -8.71 10.36 0.68
N GLU A 3 -8.76 11.61 0.27
CA GLU A 3 -7.99 12.10 -0.89
C GLU A 3 -6.58 12.55 -0.51
N THR A 4 -6.22 12.43 0.78
CA THR A 4 -4.92 12.86 1.32
C THR A 4 -3.93 11.72 1.50
N MET A 5 -4.38 10.47 1.40
CA MET A 5 -3.53 9.29 1.53
C MET A 5 -4.10 8.08 0.78
N VAL A 6 -3.23 7.27 0.19
CA VAL A 6 -3.56 5.91 -0.25
C VAL A 6 -2.86 4.87 0.62
N ARG A 7 -3.56 3.76 0.86
CA ARG A 7 -3.04 2.61 1.59
C ARG A 7 -3.37 1.33 0.85
N CYS A 8 -2.41 0.41 0.79
CA CYS A 8 -2.62 -0.93 0.27
C CYS A 8 -2.15 -1.95 1.30
N ASP A 9 -3.04 -2.88 1.61
CA ASP A 9 -2.75 -3.99 2.51
C ASP A 9 -2.66 -5.31 1.75
N ILE A 10 -1.83 -6.21 2.26
CA ILE A 10 -1.74 -7.58 1.80
C ILE A 10 -1.71 -8.57 2.97
N ARG A 11 -2.78 -9.36 3.08
CA ARG A 11 -2.96 -10.30 4.19
C ARG A 11 -1.97 -11.46 4.19
N LYS A 12 -1.49 -11.88 3.02
CA LYS A 12 -0.60 -13.04 2.86
C LYS A 12 0.63 -12.63 2.07
N HIS A 13 1.73 -12.39 2.77
CA HIS A 13 3.04 -12.06 2.19
C HIS A 13 4.17 -12.87 2.85
N SER A 14 5.36 -12.83 2.26
CA SER A 14 6.55 -13.53 2.78
C SER A 14 7.67 -12.61 3.26
N TRP A 15 7.62 -11.31 2.97
CA TRP A 15 8.65 -10.38 3.44
C TRP A 15 8.62 -10.22 4.97
N LYS A 16 9.76 -9.79 5.51
CA LYS A 16 9.94 -9.50 6.94
C LYS A 16 10.30 -8.05 7.12
N VAL A 17 9.57 -7.38 8.01
CA VAL A 17 9.88 -6.04 8.49
C VAL A 17 10.41 -6.13 9.91
N LYS A 18 11.27 -5.20 10.32
CA LYS A 18 11.65 -5.09 11.72
C LYS A 18 10.39 -4.70 12.52
N PRO A 19 10.09 -5.37 13.64
CA PRO A 19 8.98 -4.95 14.49
C PRO A 19 9.13 -3.49 14.92
N ASP A 20 8.03 -2.76 14.92
CA ASP A 20 7.95 -1.43 15.48
C ASP A 20 7.50 -1.53 16.96
N PRO A 21 8.32 -1.10 17.93
CA PRO A 21 7.95 -1.16 19.35
C PRO A 21 6.79 -0.23 19.73
N GLU A 22 6.48 0.78 18.92
CA GLU A 22 5.35 1.68 19.16
C GLU A 22 4.03 1.12 18.60
N CYS A 23 4.09 0.11 17.73
CA CYS A 23 2.92 -0.52 17.16
C CYS A 23 2.28 -1.53 18.12
N GLN A 24 1.02 -1.28 18.50
CA GLN A 24 0.21 -2.18 19.33
C GLN A 24 -0.74 -3.07 18.51
N LEU A 25 -0.62 -3.04 17.18
CA LEU A 25 -1.44 -3.79 16.21
C LEU A 25 -0.53 -4.65 15.32
N ASP A 26 -1.07 -5.14 14.21
CA ASP A 26 -0.28 -5.88 13.23
C ASP A 26 0.54 -4.92 12.37
N TYR A 27 1.86 -5.04 12.49
CA TYR A 27 2.83 -4.22 11.74
C TYR A 27 3.37 -4.99 10.54
N GLY A 28 3.45 -4.33 9.37
CA GLY A 28 4.08 -4.92 8.18
C GLY A 28 3.14 -5.47 7.12
N ASN A 29 1.83 -5.37 7.34
CA ASN A 29 0.80 -5.90 6.45
C ASN A 29 0.46 -4.98 5.27
N GLY A 30 1.10 -3.82 5.13
CA GLY A 30 0.77 -2.86 4.08
C GLY A 30 1.69 -1.64 4.06
N LEU A 31 1.48 -0.81 3.05
CA LEU A 31 2.14 0.48 2.87
C LEU A 31 1.10 1.59 2.73
N ALA A 32 1.42 2.76 3.27
CA ALA A 32 0.66 3.99 3.09
C ALA A 32 1.53 5.05 2.42
N LEU A 33 0.90 5.93 1.65
CA LEU A 33 1.52 7.03 0.94
C LEU A 33 0.65 8.28 1.08
N ALA A 34 1.27 9.37 1.50
CA ALA A 34 0.71 10.72 1.51
C ALA A 34 1.65 11.65 0.72
N ASP A 35 2.00 12.83 1.24
CA ASP A 35 2.94 13.74 0.59
C ASP A 35 4.41 13.31 0.73
N GLY A 36 4.73 12.53 1.76
CA GLY A 36 6.07 12.03 2.06
C GLY A 36 6.43 10.74 1.33
N LYS A 37 7.48 10.09 1.83
CA LYS A 37 7.83 8.72 1.42
C LYS A 37 6.74 7.76 1.87
N ALA A 38 6.62 6.64 1.15
CA ALA A 38 5.75 5.56 1.59
C ALA A 38 6.28 4.92 2.89
N GLU A 39 5.36 4.53 3.79
CA GLU A 39 5.67 3.99 5.11
C GLU A 39 4.92 2.69 5.37
N ILE A 40 5.52 1.80 6.17
CA ILE A 40 4.89 0.56 6.59
C ILE A 40 3.77 0.88 7.58
N VAL A 41 2.62 0.24 7.41
CA VAL A 41 1.47 0.49 8.28
C VAL A 41 1.50 -0.34 9.56
N CYS A 42 1.14 0.29 10.66
CA CYS A 42 0.68 -0.35 11.89
C CYS A 42 -0.84 -0.38 11.89
N ALA A 43 -1.46 -1.53 11.61
CA ALA A 43 -2.91 -1.62 11.52
C ALA A 43 -3.42 -3.03 11.78
N GLY A 44 -4.49 -3.12 12.56
CA GLY A 44 -5.15 -4.40 12.85
C GLY A 44 -5.99 -4.89 11.68
N ASP A 45 -6.29 -6.19 11.71
CA ASP A 45 -7.04 -6.90 10.66
C ASP A 45 -8.44 -6.32 10.33
N THR A 46 -9.01 -5.49 11.21
CA THR A 46 -10.36 -4.92 11.03
C THR A 46 -10.43 -3.87 9.91
N THR A 47 -9.31 -3.36 9.41
CA THR A 47 -9.27 -2.43 8.26
C THR A 47 -8.99 -3.11 6.92
N LEU A 48 -8.71 -4.41 6.90
CA LEU A 48 -8.50 -5.16 5.66
C LEU A 48 -9.83 -5.16 4.86
N ASN A 49 -9.77 -4.71 3.60
CA ASN A 49 -10.90 -4.59 2.64
C ASN A 49 -11.79 -3.33 2.76
N SER A 50 -11.32 -2.23 3.33
CA SER A 50 -12.06 -0.94 3.24
C SER A 50 -11.96 -0.25 1.87
N GLY A 51 -11.11 -0.77 0.97
CA GLY A 51 -10.94 -0.29 -0.41
C GLY A 51 -11.53 -1.25 -1.45
N PRO A 52 -11.73 -0.77 -2.70
CA PRO A 52 -12.17 -1.63 -3.79
C PRO A 52 -11.17 -2.78 -4.01
N GLU A 53 -11.69 -3.98 -4.27
CA GLU A 53 -10.84 -5.09 -4.71
C GLU A 53 -10.16 -4.69 -6.03
N VAL A 54 -8.83 -4.73 -6.04
CA VAL A 54 -8.09 -4.34 -7.24
C VAL A 54 -8.00 -5.53 -8.18
N GLY A 55 -8.96 -5.61 -9.09
CA GLY A 55 -8.94 -6.50 -10.25
C GLY A 55 -7.72 -6.26 -11.16
N HIS A 56 -7.37 -7.29 -11.93
CA HIS A 56 -6.18 -7.33 -12.77
C HIS A 56 -6.09 -6.16 -13.75
N GLY A 57 -4.92 -5.50 -13.82
CA GLY A 57 -4.65 -4.42 -14.77
C GLY A 57 -5.46 -3.15 -14.53
N MET A 58 -6.09 -2.99 -13.36
CA MET A 58 -6.81 -1.77 -13.03
C MET A 58 -5.87 -0.64 -12.63
N ILE A 59 -6.22 0.58 -13.04
CA ILE A 59 -5.66 1.85 -12.60
C ILE A 59 -6.77 2.61 -11.88
N ASN A 60 -6.50 3.07 -10.66
CA ASN A 60 -7.41 3.86 -9.84
C ASN A 60 -6.72 5.17 -9.45
N MET A 61 -7.44 6.28 -9.63
CA MET A 61 -7.00 7.61 -9.18
C MET A 61 -7.73 7.97 -7.88
N VAL A 62 -6.98 8.42 -6.88
CA VAL A 62 -7.51 8.96 -5.63
C VAL A 62 -6.80 10.28 -5.36
N GLY A 63 -7.45 11.41 -5.61
CA GLY A 63 -6.78 12.71 -5.52
C GLY A 63 -5.50 12.76 -6.38
N PRO A 64 -4.32 13.07 -5.81
CA PRO A 64 -3.05 13.10 -6.52
C PRO A 64 -2.39 11.72 -6.71
N PHE A 65 -3.00 10.65 -6.20
CA PHE A 65 -2.41 9.32 -6.21
C PHE A 65 -2.91 8.48 -7.38
N GLU A 66 -1.98 7.91 -8.14
CA GLU A 66 -2.24 6.87 -9.13
C GLU A 66 -1.86 5.52 -8.55
N CYS A 67 -2.82 4.60 -8.44
CA CYS A 67 -2.59 3.22 -8.02
C CYS A 67 -2.93 2.26 -9.15
N SER A 68 -1.98 1.41 -9.55
CA SER A 68 -2.14 0.43 -10.62
C SER A 68 -1.77 -0.97 -10.17
N SER A 69 -2.57 -1.95 -10.57
CA SER A 69 -2.25 -3.37 -10.39
C SER A 69 -1.52 -3.92 -11.59
N SER A 70 -0.61 -4.88 -11.37
CA SER A 70 0.00 -5.62 -12.47
C SER A 70 -1.08 -6.33 -13.30
N HIS A 71 -0.76 -6.65 -14.56
CA HIS A 71 -1.66 -7.44 -15.41
C HIS A 71 -1.93 -8.84 -14.82
N LYS A 72 -1.01 -9.36 -14.00
CA LYS A 72 -1.19 -10.62 -13.28
C LYS A 72 -1.95 -10.47 -11.97
N GLY A 73 -2.19 -9.24 -11.51
CA GLY A 73 -2.78 -8.91 -10.20
C GLY A 73 -1.96 -9.39 -9.02
N ASP A 74 -0.65 -9.59 -9.21
CA ASP A 74 0.28 -10.08 -8.18
C ASP A 74 1.06 -8.95 -7.50
N SER A 75 0.98 -7.72 -8.04
CA SER A 75 1.52 -6.52 -7.42
C SER A 75 0.62 -5.30 -7.61
N MET A 76 0.85 -4.32 -6.74
CA MET A 76 0.23 -3.01 -6.71
C MET A 76 1.34 -1.95 -6.68
N ARG A 77 1.22 -0.92 -7.51
CA ARG A 77 2.08 0.26 -7.52
C ARG A 77 1.22 1.48 -7.23
N CYS A 78 1.59 2.27 -6.23
CA CYS A 78 0.95 3.56 -5.96
C CYS A 78 1.99 4.67 -5.99
N GLU A 79 1.65 5.78 -6.64
CA GLU A 79 2.52 6.94 -6.82
C GLU A 79 1.76 8.23 -6.54
N ASN A 80 2.37 9.15 -5.80
CA ASN A 80 1.89 10.51 -5.65
C ASN A 80 2.43 11.33 -6.82
N MET A 81 1.56 11.66 -7.77
CA MET A 81 1.94 12.33 -9.02
C MET A 81 2.50 13.74 -8.80
N ASN A 82 2.28 14.34 -7.62
CA ASN A 82 2.83 15.66 -7.28
C ASN A 82 4.28 15.59 -6.78
N THR A 83 4.67 14.50 -6.11
CA THR A 83 5.98 14.37 -5.45
C THR A 83 6.89 13.34 -6.09
N GLY A 84 6.33 12.41 -6.86
CA GLY A 84 7.02 11.24 -7.40
C GLY A 84 7.32 10.15 -6.36
N ASN A 85 6.94 10.37 -5.09
CA ASN A 85 7.10 9.36 -4.05
C ASN A 85 6.07 8.25 -4.25
N GLY A 86 6.44 7.02 -3.93
CA GLY A 86 5.51 5.91 -4.03
C GLY A 86 6.03 4.60 -3.48
N PHE A 87 5.26 3.54 -3.77
CA PHE A 87 5.63 2.18 -3.41
C PHE A 87 5.17 1.16 -4.44
N GLU A 88 5.83 0.01 -4.42
CA GLU A 88 5.36 -1.23 -5.01
C GLU A 88 5.20 -2.29 -3.92
N LEU A 89 4.12 -3.07 -4.02
CA LEU A 89 3.71 -4.07 -3.04
C LEU A 89 3.28 -5.34 -3.78
N SER A 90 3.84 -6.50 -3.43
CA SER A 90 3.46 -7.81 -4.02
C SER A 90 3.20 -8.85 -2.94
N ARG A 91 3.29 -10.17 -3.16
CA ARG A 91 3.35 -11.15 -2.05
C ARG A 91 4.76 -11.42 -1.56
N SER A 92 5.74 -11.24 -2.42
CA SER A 92 7.13 -11.63 -2.20
C SER A 92 8.00 -10.48 -1.72
N GLU A 93 7.74 -9.27 -2.22
CA GLU A 93 8.53 -8.07 -1.92
C GLU A 93 7.73 -6.77 -1.92
N PHE A 94 8.27 -5.77 -1.22
CA PHE A 94 7.82 -4.39 -1.33
C PHE A 94 9.03 -3.47 -1.55
N SER A 95 8.80 -2.32 -2.17
CA SER A 95 9.79 -1.27 -2.32
C SER A 95 9.12 0.11 -2.23
N THR A 96 9.92 1.13 -1.91
CA THR A 96 9.51 2.53 -1.86
C THR A 96 10.46 3.35 -2.72
N PHE A 97 9.96 4.38 -3.39
CA PHE A 97 10.75 5.30 -4.21
C PHE A 97 10.39 6.75 -3.92
#